data_AF-A0AA43FDK7-F1
#
_entry.id   AF-A0AA43FDK7-F1
#
_cell.length_a   1.000
_cell.length_b   1.000
_cell.length_c   1.000
_cell.angle_alpha   90.00
_cell.angle_beta   90.00
_cell.angle_gamma   90.00
#
_symmetry.space_group_name_H-M   'P 1'
#
loop_
_entity.id
_entity.type
_entity.pdbx_description
1 polymer ?
#
loop_
_entity_poly.entity_id
_entity_poly.type
_entity_poly.pdbx_seq_one_letter_code
_entity_poly.pdbx_strand_id
1 'polypeptide(L)'
;PCCLEEGLAITPWSPLGGGWLTGKYQRDTSPVGPTRLGDNPNRGVEAYAGRNNDRTWAILEVAQRMAIDHDRPVAHVALAWLMTRPGVASVLLGARTVEQLETNLGAADLTLTNTEIDDLNAVSAPGLPPYPYGMVEDFCEVPHWKTLDTAAPA
;
A
#
# COMPACT_ATOMS: atom_id res chain seq x y z
N PRO A 1 7.18 -5.61 -13.79
CA PRO A 1 7.69 -6.59 -14.79
C PRO A 1 8.99 -6.16 -15.43
N CYS A 2 9.04 -5.03 -16.14
CA CYS A 2 10.25 -4.51 -16.79
C CYS A 2 11.49 -4.51 -15.87
N CYS A 3 11.40 -3.95 -14.65
CA CYS A 3 12.54 -3.97 -13.72
C CYS A 3 13.03 -5.39 -13.40
N LEU A 4 12.14 -6.37 -13.23
CA LEU A 4 12.54 -7.76 -12.96
C LEU A 4 13.23 -8.40 -14.16
N GLU A 5 12.70 -8.20 -15.37
CA GLU A 5 13.28 -8.70 -16.62
C GLU A 5 14.69 -8.15 -16.85
N GLU A 6 14.90 -6.88 -16.51
CA GLU A 6 16.18 -6.19 -16.68
C GLU A 6 17.13 -6.35 -15.47
N GLY A 7 16.76 -7.15 -14.46
CA GLY A 7 17.58 -7.35 -13.26
C GLY A 7 17.76 -6.09 -12.41
N LEU A 8 16.80 -5.16 -12.47
CA LEU A 8 16.78 -3.90 -11.73
C LEU A 8 15.94 -4.01 -10.45
N ALA A 9 16.49 -3.50 -9.35
CA ALA A 9 15.81 -3.42 -8.06
C ALA A 9 14.92 -2.17 -7.95
N ILE A 10 13.85 -2.28 -7.16
CA ILE A 10 12.91 -1.22 -6.84
C ILE A 10 13.05 -0.81 -5.38
N THR A 11 13.06 0.51 -5.15
CA THR A 11 12.96 1.12 -3.82
C THR A 11 11.69 2.00 -3.78
N PRO A 12 10.52 1.46 -3.38
CA PRO A 12 9.28 2.24 -3.39
C PRO A 12 9.32 3.35 -2.34
N TRP A 13 8.75 4.49 -2.70
CA TRP A 13 8.59 5.66 -1.85
C TRP A 13 7.16 5.82 -1.38
N SER A 14 6.96 6.54 -0.28
CA SER A 14 5.65 6.76 0.35
C SER A 14 4.88 5.48 0.70
N PRO A 15 5.52 4.49 1.38
CA PRO A 15 4.90 3.19 1.66
C PRO A 15 3.65 3.28 2.54
N LEU A 16 3.52 4.32 3.35
CA LEU A 16 2.38 4.55 4.24
C LEU A 16 1.34 5.52 3.67
N GLY A 17 1.50 5.92 2.40
CA GLY A 17 0.56 6.78 1.67
C GLY A 17 0.25 8.09 2.40
N GLY A 18 1.26 8.88 2.78
CA GLY A 18 1.04 10.13 3.54
C GLY A 18 0.57 9.93 4.99
N GLY A 19 0.57 8.69 5.49
CA GLY A 19 0.12 8.34 6.83
C GLY A 19 -1.30 7.74 6.89
N TRP A 20 -1.92 7.50 5.74
CA TRP A 20 -3.21 6.80 5.66
C TRP A 20 -3.14 5.40 6.26
N LEU A 21 -2.06 4.66 5.98
CA LEU A 21 -1.86 3.28 6.45
C LEU A 21 -1.32 3.19 7.89
N THR A 22 -1.50 4.24 8.71
CA THR A 22 -1.14 4.21 10.14
C THR A 22 -2.36 4.16 11.06
N GLY A 23 -3.58 4.11 10.50
CA GLY A 23 -4.83 4.04 11.28
C GLY A 23 -5.25 5.34 11.99
N LYS A 24 -4.56 6.46 11.73
CA LYS A 24 -4.81 7.73 12.45
C LYS A 24 -5.88 8.63 11.84
N TYR A 25 -6.32 8.35 10.61
CA TYR A 25 -7.35 9.13 9.92
C TYR A 25 -8.70 8.43 10.04
N GLN A 26 -9.78 9.20 10.11
CA GLN A 26 -11.16 8.72 10.25
C GLN A 26 -12.01 9.20 9.07
N ARG A 27 -13.08 8.47 8.72
CA ARG A 27 -13.90 8.70 7.52
C ARG A 27 -14.67 10.02 7.54
N ASP A 28 -15.24 10.36 8.70
CA ASP A 28 -16.15 11.48 8.87
C ASP A 28 -15.54 12.63 9.68
N THR A 29 -14.21 12.65 9.80
CA THR A 29 -13.50 13.66 10.59
C THR A 29 -12.29 14.15 9.83
N SER A 30 -12.32 15.45 9.48
CA SER A 30 -11.18 16.12 8.88
C SER A 30 -9.95 15.95 9.77
N PRO A 31 -8.77 15.65 9.20
CA PRO A 31 -7.56 15.46 9.97
C PRO A 31 -7.17 16.76 10.67
N VAL A 32 -6.86 16.65 11.96
CA VAL A 32 -6.41 17.75 12.82
C VAL A 32 -5.14 17.35 13.57
N GLY A 33 -4.51 18.32 14.25
CA GLY A 33 -3.34 18.09 15.09
C GLY A 33 -2.03 17.90 14.30
N PRO A 34 -0.95 17.49 14.98
CA PRO A 34 0.43 17.51 14.44
C PRO A 34 0.71 16.34 13.48
N THR A 35 -0.17 16.13 12.51
CA THR A 35 -0.03 15.11 11.46
C THR A 35 0.14 15.80 10.10
N ARG A 36 0.71 15.09 9.13
CA ARG A 36 0.97 15.64 7.79
C ARG A 36 -0.27 16.24 7.11
N LEU A 37 -1.44 15.60 7.26
CA LEU A 37 -2.72 16.11 6.78
C LEU A 37 -3.45 16.99 7.80
N GLY A 38 -3.08 16.97 9.08
CA GLY A 38 -3.55 17.97 10.05
C GLY A 38 -2.93 19.34 9.81
N ASP A 39 -1.65 19.37 9.42
CA ASP A 39 -0.94 20.60 9.04
C ASP A 39 -1.44 21.15 7.70
N ASN A 40 -1.73 20.27 6.73
CA ASN A 40 -2.30 20.65 5.43
C ASN A 40 -3.17 19.52 4.86
N PRO A 41 -4.51 19.61 5.02
CA PRO A 41 -5.44 18.61 4.48
C PRO A 41 -5.44 18.50 2.95
N ASN A 42 -4.98 19.53 2.24
CA ASN A 42 -4.97 19.63 0.78
C ASN A 42 -3.60 19.31 0.18
N ARG A 43 -2.76 18.54 0.89
CA ARG A 43 -1.36 18.26 0.48
C ARG A 43 -1.29 17.30 -0.71
N GLY A 44 -1.40 17.85 -1.91
CA GLY A 44 -1.09 17.18 -3.18
C GLY A 44 -1.80 15.83 -3.35
N VAL A 45 -1.06 14.81 -3.81
CA VAL A 45 -1.59 13.44 -4.05
C VAL A 45 -2.00 12.69 -2.77
N GLU A 46 -1.70 13.23 -1.60
CA GLU A 46 -2.05 12.67 -0.29
C GLU A 46 -3.28 13.36 0.32
N ALA A 47 -3.82 14.39 -0.37
CA ALA A 47 -4.92 15.21 0.12
C ALA A 47 -6.08 14.36 0.64
N TYR A 48 -6.61 14.77 1.79
CA TYR A 48 -7.60 13.99 2.50
C TYR A 48 -8.84 13.75 1.62
N ALA A 49 -9.40 14.79 1.00
CA ALA A 49 -10.56 14.66 0.13
C ALA A 49 -10.32 13.74 -1.08
N GLY A 50 -9.10 13.72 -1.64
CA GLY A 50 -8.78 12.87 -2.80
C GLY A 50 -8.65 11.38 -2.45
N ARG A 51 -8.25 11.08 -1.21
CA ARG A 51 -8.10 9.69 -0.72
C ARG A 51 -9.25 9.24 0.19
N ASN A 52 -10.11 10.14 0.67
CA ASN A 52 -11.27 9.79 1.49
C ASN A 52 -12.40 9.24 0.61
N ASN A 53 -12.21 8.02 0.11
CA ASN A 53 -13.13 7.32 -0.79
C ASN A 53 -13.24 5.85 -0.40
N ASP A 54 -14.27 5.17 -0.92
CA ASP A 54 -14.59 3.80 -0.52
C ASP A 54 -13.47 2.81 -0.79
N ARG A 55 -12.71 2.99 -1.89
CA ARG A 55 -11.55 2.15 -2.19
C ARG A 55 -10.49 2.24 -1.09
N THR A 56 -10.15 3.45 -0.65
CA THR A 56 -9.15 3.65 0.40
C THR A 56 -9.62 3.03 1.71
N TRP A 57 -10.90 3.16 2.05
CA TRP A 57 -11.44 2.55 3.26
C TRP A 57 -11.50 1.02 3.19
N ALA A 58 -11.85 0.43 2.04
CA ALA A 58 -11.80 -1.02 1.87
C ALA A 58 -10.39 -1.57 2.12
N ILE A 59 -9.35 -0.88 1.60
CA ILE A 59 -7.94 -1.24 1.86
C ILE A 59 -7.62 -1.12 3.36
N LEU A 60 -8.05 -0.02 4.00
CA LEU A 60 -7.79 0.21 5.42
C LEU A 60 -8.48 -0.81 6.32
N GLU A 61 -9.71 -1.21 6.01
CA GLU A 61 -10.46 -2.20 6.76
C GLU A 61 -9.76 -3.56 6.75
N VAL A 62 -9.29 -4.00 5.57
CA VAL A 62 -8.52 -5.25 5.42
C VAL A 62 -7.20 -5.17 6.22
N ALA A 63 -6.45 -4.08 6.07
CA ALA A 63 -5.19 -3.89 6.78
C ALA A 63 -5.38 -3.79 8.30
N GLN A 64 -6.45 -3.14 8.76
CA GLN A 64 -6.78 -3.03 10.19
C GLN A 64 -7.17 -4.37 10.79
N ARG A 65 -7.96 -5.18 10.08
CA ARG A 65 -8.30 -6.53 10.51
C ARG A 65 -7.04 -7.38 10.72
N MET A 66 -6.17 -7.43 9.73
CA MET A 66 -4.90 -8.18 9.83
C MET A 66 -3.99 -7.64 10.94
N ALA A 67 -3.95 -6.32 11.12
CA ALA A 67 -3.21 -5.71 12.21
C ALA A 67 -3.70 -6.18 13.58
N ILE A 68 -5.02 -6.31 13.76
CA ILE A 68 -5.64 -6.86 14.98
C ILE A 68 -5.28 -8.35 15.14
N ASP A 69 -5.41 -9.15 14.08
CA ASP A 69 -5.17 -10.59 14.12
C ASP A 69 -3.72 -10.93 14.49
N HIS A 70 -2.76 -10.08 14.09
CA HIS A 70 -1.33 -10.24 14.40
C HIS A 70 -0.87 -9.51 15.66
N ASP A 71 -1.74 -8.75 16.32
CA ASP A 71 -1.37 -7.83 17.42
C ASP A 71 -0.23 -6.86 17.03
N ARG A 72 -0.36 -6.24 15.85
CA ARG A 72 0.64 -5.32 15.28
C ARG A 72 0.01 -3.99 14.84
N PRO A 73 0.78 -2.90 14.73
CA PRO A 73 0.31 -1.67 14.10
C PRO A 73 -0.08 -1.86 12.63
N VAL A 74 -1.10 -1.12 12.15
CA VAL A 74 -1.53 -1.13 10.73
C VAL A 74 -0.39 -0.83 9.75
N ALA A 75 0.53 0.04 10.17
CA ALA A 75 1.72 0.37 9.37
C ALA A 75 2.60 -0.86 9.09
N HIS A 76 2.64 -1.84 10.01
CA HIS A 76 3.42 -3.06 9.82
C HIS A 76 2.85 -3.89 8.69
N VAL A 77 1.53 -4.02 8.57
CA VAL A 77 0.88 -4.80 7.50
C VAL A 77 1.27 -4.24 6.13
N ALA A 78 1.21 -2.92 5.95
CA ALA A 78 1.58 -2.27 4.69
C ALA A 78 3.07 -2.45 4.35
N LEU A 79 3.96 -2.32 5.34
CA LEU A 79 5.40 -2.47 5.15
C LEU A 79 5.78 -3.93 4.91
N ALA A 80 5.21 -4.87 5.67
CA ALA A 80 5.38 -6.31 5.50
C ALA A 80 4.95 -6.74 4.09
N TRP A 81 3.77 -6.29 3.64
CA TRP A 81 3.30 -6.56 2.28
C TRP A 81 4.29 -6.08 1.22
N LEU A 82 4.83 -4.86 1.33
CA LEU A 82 5.83 -4.34 0.38
C LEU A 82 7.09 -5.20 0.32
N MET A 83 7.55 -5.75 1.45
CA MET A 83 8.71 -6.64 1.51
C MET A 83 8.47 -7.99 0.82
N THR A 84 7.21 -8.38 0.60
CA THR A 84 6.86 -9.59 -0.18
C THR A 84 6.85 -9.37 -1.69
N ARG A 85 7.03 -8.13 -2.17
CA ARG A 85 6.81 -7.81 -3.59
C ARG A 85 8.04 -8.15 -4.44
N PRO A 86 7.85 -8.88 -5.56
CA PRO A 86 8.94 -9.19 -6.47
C PRO A 86 9.69 -7.92 -6.93
N GLY A 87 11.00 -7.90 -6.72
CA GLY A 87 11.89 -6.83 -7.17
C GLY A 87 12.00 -5.65 -6.20
N VAL A 88 11.23 -5.62 -5.11
CA VAL A 88 11.46 -4.65 -4.03
C VAL A 88 12.68 -5.08 -3.23
N ALA A 89 13.76 -4.30 -3.29
CA ALA A 89 15.00 -4.59 -2.54
C ALA A 89 15.08 -3.86 -1.21
N SER A 90 14.43 -2.69 -1.09
CA SER A 90 14.39 -1.88 0.12
C SER A 90 13.18 -0.96 0.06
N VAL A 91 12.64 -0.54 1.21
CA VAL A 91 11.49 0.37 1.28
C VAL A 91 11.96 1.72 1.81
N LEU A 92 11.65 2.82 1.10
CA LEU A 92 12.00 4.17 1.56
C LEU A 92 11.06 4.58 2.69
N LEU A 93 11.54 4.43 3.91
CA LEU A 93 10.80 4.66 5.14
C LEU A 93 10.99 6.09 5.66
N GLY A 94 9.89 6.81 5.87
CA GLY A 94 9.90 8.15 6.48
C GLY A 94 9.45 8.11 7.95
N ALA A 95 10.21 8.73 8.84
CA ALA A 95 9.87 8.93 10.25
C ALA A 95 10.26 10.35 10.68
N ARG A 96 9.48 10.96 11.58
CA ARG A 96 9.78 12.29 12.17
C ARG A 96 10.42 12.20 13.54
N THR A 97 10.35 11.03 14.18
CA THR A 97 10.93 10.77 15.51
C THR A 97 11.58 9.39 15.51
N VAL A 98 12.45 9.13 16.49
CA VAL A 98 13.13 7.84 16.64
C VAL A 98 12.12 6.75 16.98
N GLU A 99 11.13 7.04 17.81
CA GLU A 99 10.10 6.09 18.22
C GLU A 99 9.24 5.65 17.02
N GLN A 100 8.97 6.56 16.07
CA GLN A 100 8.30 6.20 14.81
C GLN A 100 9.16 5.29 13.95
N LEU A 101 10.47 5.54 13.90
CA LEU A 101 11.40 4.69 13.17
C LEU A 101 11.45 3.29 13.80
N GLU A 102 11.67 3.20 15.11
CA GLU A 102 11.70 1.93 15.85
C GLU A 102 10.39 1.15 15.68
N THR A 103 9.25 1.84 15.82
CA THR A 103 7.93 1.24 15.58
C THR A 103 7.87 0.67 14.17
N ASN A 104 8.22 1.44 13.13
CA ASN A 104 8.15 0.98 11.75
C ASN A 104 9.12 -0.18 11.44
N LEU A 105 10.30 -0.22 12.07
CA LEU A 105 11.27 -1.30 11.88
C LEU A 105 10.75 -2.65 12.37
N GLY A 106 9.86 -2.66 13.37
CA GLY A 106 9.19 -3.87 13.83
C GLY A 106 8.32 -4.56 12.78
N ALA A 107 8.04 -3.91 11.64
CA ALA A 107 7.37 -4.55 10.51
C ALA A 107 8.17 -5.72 9.91
N ALA A 108 9.49 -5.75 10.09
CA ALA A 108 10.34 -6.85 9.64
C ALA A 108 10.05 -8.18 10.37
N ASP A 109 9.44 -8.11 11.56
CA ASP A 109 9.07 -9.28 12.36
C ASP A 109 7.66 -9.81 12.04
N LEU A 110 6.92 -9.13 11.15
CA LEU A 110 5.59 -9.55 10.72
C LEU A 110 5.68 -10.39 9.45
N THR A 111 5.26 -11.65 9.52
CA THR A 111 5.11 -12.52 8.36
C THR A 111 3.63 -12.64 8.01
N LEU A 112 3.25 -12.12 6.85
CA LEU A 112 1.91 -12.31 6.29
C LEU A 112 1.80 -13.69 5.63
N THR A 113 0.64 -14.33 5.81
CA THR A 113 0.30 -15.55 5.09
C THR A 113 0.01 -15.25 3.62
N ASN A 114 0.09 -16.28 2.75
CA ASN A 114 -0.24 -16.11 1.33
C ASN A 114 -1.67 -15.58 1.13
N THR A 115 -2.64 -16.07 1.92
CA THR A 115 -4.03 -15.59 1.86
C THR A 115 -4.14 -14.11 2.22
N GLU A 116 -3.40 -13.63 3.22
CA GLU A 116 -3.39 -12.22 3.58
C GLU A 116 -2.73 -11.35 2.51
N ILE A 117 -1.66 -11.85 1.89
CA ILE A 117 -1.01 -11.19 0.75
C ILE A 117 -1.99 -11.09 -0.42
N ASP A 118 -2.72 -12.16 -0.72
CA ASP A 118 -3.72 -12.21 -1.80
C ASP A 118 -4.90 -11.27 -1.53
N ASP A 119 -5.42 -11.23 -0.30
CA ASP A 119 -6.46 -10.29 0.12
C ASP A 119 -6.01 -8.83 -0.07
N LEU A 120 -4.78 -8.51 0.35
CA LEU A 120 -4.20 -7.18 0.19
C LEU A 120 -3.98 -6.84 -1.29
N ASN A 121 -3.50 -7.78 -2.10
CA ASN A 121 -3.36 -7.60 -3.54
C ASN A 121 -4.73 -7.29 -4.17
N ALA A 122 -5.74 -8.11 -3.89
CA ALA A 122 -7.07 -7.97 -4.48
C ALA A 122 -7.74 -6.64 -4.12
N VAL A 123 -7.73 -6.24 -2.84
CA VAL A 123 -8.39 -5.00 -2.41
C VAL A 123 -7.65 -3.73 -2.87
N SER A 124 -6.32 -3.82 -3.03
CA SER A 124 -5.49 -2.67 -3.38
C SER A 124 -5.21 -2.54 -4.88
N ALA A 125 -5.51 -3.58 -5.67
CA ALA A 125 -5.28 -3.60 -7.12
C ALA A 125 -5.81 -2.31 -7.78
N PRO A 126 -4.98 -1.57 -8.54
CA PRO A 126 -5.42 -0.38 -9.25
C PRO A 126 -6.39 -0.68 -10.39
N GLY A 127 -6.53 -1.95 -10.78
CA GLY A 127 -7.11 -2.35 -12.05
C GLY A 127 -6.21 -1.92 -13.20
N LEU A 128 -6.38 -2.56 -14.36
CA LEU A 128 -5.78 -2.05 -15.58
C LEU A 128 -6.68 -0.95 -16.14
N PRO A 129 -6.15 0.23 -16.48
CA PRO A 129 -6.95 1.22 -17.17
C PRO A 129 -7.42 0.64 -18.52
N PRO A 130 -8.66 0.90 -18.96
CA PRO A 130 -9.24 0.26 -20.14
C PRO A 130 -8.38 0.40 -21.40
N TYR A 131 -7.64 1.51 -21.51
CA TYR A 131 -6.76 1.80 -22.62
C TYR A 131 -5.45 2.46 -22.15
N PRO A 132 -4.30 2.14 -22.78
CA PRO A 132 -4.10 1.04 -23.72
C PRO A 132 -3.94 -0.32 -23.01
N TYR A 133 -3.77 -0.33 -21.68
CA TYR A 133 -3.33 -1.53 -20.96
C TYR A 133 -4.39 -2.64 -20.88
N GLY A 134 -5.67 -2.30 -20.68
CA GLY A 134 -6.78 -3.25 -20.83
C GLY A 134 -6.87 -3.83 -22.24
N MET A 135 -6.82 -2.98 -23.27
CA MET A 135 -6.73 -3.43 -24.67
C MET A 135 -5.53 -4.37 -24.91
N VAL A 136 -4.33 -4.06 -24.39
CA VAL A 136 -3.16 -4.93 -24.58
C VAL A 136 -3.31 -6.26 -23.85
N GLU A 137 -3.94 -6.30 -22.68
CA GLU A 137 -4.25 -7.57 -22.00
C GLU A 137 -5.23 -8.41 -22.84
N ASP A 138 -6.32 -7.80 -23.31
CA ASP A 138 -7.37 -8.46 -24.09
C ASP A 138 -6.86 -8.97 -25.46
N PHE A 139 -5.99 -8.20 -26.13
CA PHE A 139 -5.55 -8.50 -27.50
C PHE A 139 -4.22 -9.26 -27.59
N CYS A 140 -3.32 -9.12 -26.61
CA CYS A 140 -1.94 -9.62 -26.71
C CYS A 140 -1.60 -10.73 -25.71
N GLU A 141 -2.55 -11.19 -24.88
CA GLU A 141 -2.39 -12.29 -23.92
C GLU A 141 -1.11 -12.18 -23.05
N VAL A 142 -0.72 -10.96 -22.66
CA VAL A 142 0.57 -10.72 -21.98
C VAL A 142 0.55 -11.33 -20.56
N PRO A 143 1.29 -12.42 -20.28
CA PRO A 143 1.15 -13.14 -19.01
C PRO A 143 1.80 -12.41 -17.82
N HIS A 144 2.60 -11.39 -18.09
CA HIS A 144 3.45 -10.73 -17.09
C HIS A 144 2.69 -9.80 -16.15
N TRP A 145 1.45 -9.44 -16.49
CA TRP A 145 0.54 -8.71 -15.59
C TRP A 145 -0.07 -9.62 -14.52
N LYS A 146 -0.21 -10.92 -14.83
CA LYS A 146 -0.71 -11.94 -13.90
C LYS A 146 0.34 -12.35 -12.87
N THR A 147 1.63 -12.26 -13.19
CA THR A 147 2.75 -12.62 -12.29
C THR A 147 3.09 -11.56 -11.24
N LEU A 148 2.44 -10.39 -11.26
CA LEU A 148 2.68 -9.31 -10.30
C LEU A 148 1.51 -9.08 -9.33
N ASP A 149 0.49 -9.93 -9.39
CA ASP A 149 -0.75 -9.79 -8.60
C ASP A 149 -1.40 -8.41 -8.76
N THR A 150 -1.18 -7.74 -9.90
CA THR A 150 -1.73 -6.40 -10.20
C THR A 150 -3.08 -6.44 -10.91
N ALA A 151 -3.53 -7.64 -11.31
CA ALA A 151 -4.83 -7.81 -11.93
C ALA A 151 -5.93 -7.60 -10.87
N ALA A 152 -6.98 -6.84 -11.22
CA ALA A 152 -8.17 -6.81 -10.38
C ALA A 152 -8.76 -8.23 -10.32
N PRO A 153 -9.37 -8.64 -9.19
CA PRO A 153 -10.13 -9.89 -9.16
C PRO A 153 -11.23 -9.86 -10.24
N ALA A 154 -11.43 -11.00 -10.89
CA ALA A 154 -12.42 -11.21 -11.95
C ALA A 154 -13.86 -11.07 -11.45
#